data_AF-A0A9P5T5D7-F1
#
_entry.id   AF-A0A9P5T5D7-F1
#
_cell.length_a   1.000
_cell.length_b   1.000
_cell.length_c   1.000
_cell.angle_alpha   90.00
_cell.angle_beta   90.00
_cell.angle_gamma   90.00
#
_symmetry.space_group_name_H-M   'P 1'
#
loop_
_entity.id
_entity.type
_entity.pdbx_description
1 polymer ?
#
loop_
_entity_poly.entity_id
_entity_poly.type
_entity_poly.pdbx_seq_one_letter_code
_entity_poly.pdbx_strand_id
1 'polypeptide(L)'
;MSRIRPNASSSSSSNFQSVLNAALDAYEKKTKNKLLTHPLAAQFQSCDSPTAILSVLEDIIRQFDRRRRSDERLTNWLNPTISVLYTFSSTLGQGIGLAFSPANAIFSGIGVLLLAAKDVDTSQDVLIGIFVRIECFFKRLETYTEVQPTAAMADVIVKIMIEVLSILAIATKEIKQGRSKKFLKKLLGKKDIEDALKRLDTLTTEEARMAIAETLNVTHRVDDKVDKVDNKVDKVDDKVDKVDDTVNRVDDTVNRVDDTVNRVDDTVNRVEDKVTVFFDANEREKLQNWLSPPDPSTNHNIARKAHHKGTASWFFRGSIFKRWTSSPLLWIHGKPGSGKSVLCSGIIEDIKAQREAGSAIMAYFYLRLPR
;
A
#
# COMPACT_ATOMS: atom_id res chain seq x y z
N MET A 1 32.25 -34.13 3.49
CA MET A 1 32.52 -34.40 2.05
C MET A 1 31.41 -33.79 1.22
N SER A 2 31.55 -32.52 0.81
CA SER A 2 30.64 -31.87 -0.14
C SER A 2 30.99 -32.35 -1.56
N ARG A 3 30.07 -33.10 -2.19
CA ARG A 3 30.22 -33.48 -3.60
C ARG A 3 29.91 -32.26 -4.47
N ILE A 4 30.97 -31.65 -5.00
CA ILE A 4 30.91 -30.65 -6.08
C ILE A 4 30.38 -31.37 -7.32
N ARG A 5 29.17 -31.03 -7.79
CA ARG A 5 28.68 -31.44 -9.10
C ARG A 5 29.49 -30.69 -10.17
N PRO A 6 30.03 -31.37 -11.21
CA PRO A 6 30.73 -30.68 -12.28
C PRO A 6 29.76 -29.80 -13.07
N ASN A 7 30.20 -28.56 -13.33
CA ASN A 7 29.50 -27.50 -14.05
C ASN A 7 29.12 -27.97 -15.45
N ALA A 8 27.82 -28.05 -15.77
CA ALA A 8 27.34 -28.37 -17.12
C ALA A 8 27.72 -27.30 -18.17
N SER A 9 28.06 -26.08 -17.72
CA SER A 9 28.37 -24.92 -18.57
C SER A 9 29.68 -25.03 -19.35
N SER A 10 30.68 -25.78 -18.89
CA SER A 10 31.96 -25.92 -19.61
C SER A 10 31.88 -26.87 -20.81
N SER A 11 30.92 -27.80 -20.80
CA SER A 11 30.74 -28.81 -21.85
C SER A 11 29.99 -28.28 -23.09
N SER A 12 29.11 -27.30 -22.91
CA SER A 12 28.36 -26.69 -24.02
C SER A 12 29.22 -25.70 -24.81
N SER A 13 30.03 -24.89 -24.14
CA SER A 13 30.96 -23.91 -24.76
C SER A 13 31.96 -24.56 -25.74
N SER A 14 32.57 -25.69 -25.35
CA SER A 14 33.53 -26.40 -26.21
C SER A 14 32.86 -27.02 -27.45
N ASN A 15 31.63 -27.52 -27.30
CA ASN A 15 30.84 -28.01 -28.42
C ASN A 15 30.52 -26.88 -29.43
N PHE A 16 30.09 -25.70 -28.96
CA PHE A 16 29.80 -24.57 -29.86
C PHE A 16 30.98 -24.13 -30.70
N GLN A 17 32.14 -23.99 -30.06
CA GLN A 17 33.34 -23.55 -30.77
C GLN A 17 33.74 -24.56 -31.85
N SER A 18 33.59 -25.86 -31.60
CA SER A 18 33.87 -26.90 -32.60
C SER A 18 32.91 -26.85 -33.80
N VAL A 19 31.61 -26.66 -33.56
CA VAL A 19 30.59 -26.61 -34.62
C VAL A 19 30.72 -25.33 -35.45
N LEU A 20 31.00 -24.19 -34.79
CA LEU A 20 31.26 -22.91 -35.48
C LEU A 20 32.51 -23.00 -36.37
N ASN A 21 33.61 -23.57 -35.87
CA ASN A 21 34.83 -23.76 -36.65
C ASN A 21 34.58 -24.66 -37.87
N ALA A 22 33.85 -25.76 -37.70
CA ALA A 22 33.48 -26.64 -38.81
C ALA A 22 32.63 -25.91 -39.88
N ALA A 23 31.72 -25.03 -39.45
CA ALA A 23 30.93 -24.20 -40.36
C ALA A 23 31.78 -23.18 -41.12
N LEU A 24 32.74 -22.54 -40.45
CA LEU A 24 33.69 -21.60 -41.06
C LEU A 24 34.58 -22.31 -42.10
N ASP A 25 35.08 -23.50 -41.79
CA ASP A 25 35.85 -24.33 -42.73
C ASP A 25 35.02 -24.74 -43.95
N ALA A 26 33.75 -25.11 -43.73
CA ALA A 26 32.83 -25.44 -44.81
C ALA A 26 32.55 -24.21 -45.70
N TYR A 27 32.39 -23.04 -45.09
CA TYR A 27 32.23 -21.76 -45.79
C TYR A 27 33.45 -21.48 -46.67
N GLU A 28 34.67 -21.61 -46.12
CA GLU A 28 35.92 -21.39 -46.86
C GLU A 28 36.03 -22.34 -48.04
N LYS A 29 35.81 -23.65 -47.82
CA LYS A 29 35.88 -24.67 -48.88
C LYS A 29 34.95 -24.34 -50.05
N LYS A 30 33.75 -23.82 -49.77
CA LYS A 30 32.73 -23.48 -50.78
C LYS A 30 33.01 -22.16 -51.50
N THR A 31 33.39 -21.11 -50.78
CA THR A 31 33.48 -19.74 -51.33
C THR A 31 34.89 -19.33 -51.75
N LYS A 32 35.90 -20.10 -51.31
CA LYS A 32 37.33 -19.77 -51.37
C LYS A 32 37.68 -18.48 -50.63
N ASN A 33 36.83 -18.02 -49.71
CA ASN A 33 37.11 -16.90 -48.82
C ASN A 33 37.23 -17.38 -47.38
N LYS A 34 38.32 -17.00 -46.71
CA LYS A 34 38.47 -17.15 -45.26
C LYS A 34 37.80 -16.00 -44.55
N LEU A 35 36.67 -16.25 -43.87
CA LEU A 35 35.95 -15.17 -43.17
C LEU A 35 36.76 -14.58 -42.04
N LEU A 36 37.42 -15.39 -41.21
CA LEU A 36 38.19 -14.93 -40.06
C LEU A 36 39.37 -14.01 -40.42
N THR A 37 39.98 -14.22 -41.57
CA THR A 37 41.15 -13.44 -42.04
C THR A 37 40.77 -12.41 -43.10
N HIS A 38 39.48 -12.27 -43.42
CA HIS A 38 39.03 -11.28 -44.40
C HIS A 38 39.15 -9.87 -43.80
N PRO A 39 39.50 -8.83 -44.57
CA PRO A 39 39.57 -7.46 -44.06
C PRO A 39 38.29 -6.99 -43.36
N LEU A 40 37.12 -7.45 -43.84
CA LEU A 40 35.83 -7.17 -43.21
C LEU A 40 35.68 -7.75 -41.80
N ALA A 41 36.35 -8.88 -41.49
CA ALA A 41 36.27 -9.48 -40.15
C ALA A 41 36.87 -8.54 -39.09
N ALA A 42 38.01 -7.92 -39.42
CA ALA A 42 38.65 -6.93 -38.55
C ALA A 42 37.80 -5.66 -38.42
N GLN A 43 37.16 -5.22 -39.50
CA GLN A 43 36.25 -4.06 -39.46
C GLN A 43 35.03 -4.33 -38.57
N PHE A 44 34.33 -5.45 -38.76
CA PHE A 44 33.17 -5.79 -37.94
C PHE A 44 33.53 -6.08 -36.48
N GLN A 45 34.71 -6.63 -36.21
CA GLN A 45 35.19 -6.82 -34.84
C GLN A 45 35.44 -5.49 -34.11
N SER A 46 35.76 -4.41 -34.86
CA SER A 46 35.94 -3.07 -34.29
C SER A 46 34.65 -2.28 -34.13
N CYS A 47 33.53 -2.76 -34.68
CA CYS A 47 32.23 -2.10 -34.54
C CYS A 47 31.64 -2.33 -33.14
N ASP A 48 31.25 -1.25 -32.47
CA ASP A 48 30.69 -1.23 -31.11
C ASP A 48 29.17 -0.92 -31.07
N SER A 49 28.53 -0.87 -32.23
CA SER A 49 27.10 -0.59 -32.35
C SER A 49 26.47 -1.15 -33.63
N PRO A 50 25.16 -1.42 -33.65
CA PRO A 50 24.43 -1.79 -34.86
C PRO A 50 24.60 -0.77 -35.99
N THR A 51 24.60 0.52 -35.65
CA THR A 51 24.79 1.62 -36.61
C THR A 51 26.18 1.60 -37.24
N ALA A 52 27.23 1.28 -36.47
CA ALA A 52 28.57 1.13 -37.01
C ALA A 52 28.65 -0.03 -38.02
N ILE A 53 28.04 -1.18 -37.71
CA ILE A 53 27.97 -2.33 -38.62
C ILE A 53 27.19 -2.00 -39.89
N LEU A 54 26.04 -1.33 -39.75
CA LEU A 54 25.24 -0.87 -40.88
C LEU A 54 26.06 0.04 -41.79
N SER A 55 26.81 0.99 -41.22
CA SER A 55 27.62 1.93 -42.01
C SER A 55 28.67 1.22 -42.88
N VAL A 56 29.33 0.17 -42.37
CA VAL A 56 30.28 -0.65 -43.13
C VAL A 56 29.58 -1.38 -44.29
N LEU A 57 28.41 -1.98 -44.04
CA LEU A 57 27.64 -2.68 -45.07
C LEU A 57 27.08 -1.71 -46.12
N GLU A 58 26.62 -0.54 -45.71
CA GLU A 58 26.19 0.53 -46.60
C GLU A 58 27.34 1.06 -47.45
N ASP A 59 28.56 1.19 -46.92
CA ASP A 59 29.73 1.57 -47.71
C ASP A 59 30.05 0.53 -48.79
N ILE A 60 29.98 -0.76 -48.46
CA ILE A 60 30.12 -1.85 -49.45
C ILE A 60 29.04 -1.73 -50.54
N ILE A 61 27.79 -1.46 -50.16
CA ILE A 61 26.69 -1.25 -51.10
C ILE A 61 26.96 -0.02 -51.98
N ARG A 62 27.42 1.10 -51.41
CA ARG A 62 27.75 2.33 -52.16
C ARG A 62 28.91 2.14 -53.13
N GLN A 63 29.90 1.33 -52.78
CA GLN A 63 31.01 0.99 -53.69
C GLN A 63 30.58 0.13 -54.89
N PHE A 64 29.45 -0.59 -54.76
CA PHE A 64 28.80 -1.31 -55.85
C PHE A 64 27.94 -0.38 -56.73
N ASP A 65 27.37 0.67 -56.16
CA ASP A 65 26.26 1.43 -56.74
C ASP A 65 26.64 2.61 -57.66
N ARG A 66 27.74 2.54 -58.42
CA ARG A 66 28.09 3.62 -59.39
C ARG A 66 27.09 3.74 -60.56
N ARG A 67 26.06 2.89 -60.66
CA ARG A 67 25.07 2.90 -61.77
C ARG A 67 23.60 2.68 -61.39
N ARG A 68 23.22 2.39 -60.14
CA ARG A 68 21.81 2.21 -59.74
C ARG A 68 21.48 3.05 -58.51
N ARG A 69 20.20 3.21 -58.21
CA ARG A 69 19.71 3.88 -56.99
C ARG A 69 19.85 2.89 -55.83
N SER A 70 20.24 3.38 -54.66
CA SER A 70 20.21 2.64 -53.41
C SER A 70 18.85 1.96 -53.25
N ASP A 71 18.83 0.63 -53.28
CA ASP A 71 17.60 -0.14 -53.15
C ASP A 71 17.21 -0.20 -51.67
N GLU A 72 16.25 0.63 -51.27
CA GLU A 72 15.75 0.75 -49.89
C GLU A 72 15.39 -0.61 -49.27
N ARG A 73 15.07 -1.63 -50.08
CA ARG A 73 14.74 -2.97 -49.61
C ARG A 73 15.91 -3.66 -48.91
N LEU A 74 17.14 -3.47 -49.42
CA LEU A 74 18.34 -4.04 -48.81
C LEU A 74 18.60 -3.39 -47.44
N THR A 75 18.51 -2.07 -47.36
CA THR A 75 18.66 -1.32 -46.11
C THR A 75 17.57 -1.69 -45.10
N ASN A 76 16.32 -1.79 -45.55
CA ASN A 76 15.18 -2.20 -44.72
C ASN A 76 15.33 -3.62 -44.16
N TRP A 77 15.99 -4.53 -44.87
CA TRP A 77 16.32 -5.86 -44.36
C TRP A 77 17.50 -5.85 -43.38
N LEU A 78 18.54 -5.08 -43.72
CA LEU A 78 19.77 -4.99 -42.92
C LEU A 78 19.52 -4.44 -41.53
N ASN A 79 18.71 -3.38 -41.40
CA ASN A 79 18.43 -2.72 -40.13
C ASN A 79 17.99 -3.67 -38.99
N PRO A 80 16.85 -4.38 -39.11
CA PRO A 80 16.39 -5.29 -38.06
C PRO A 80 17.36 -6.48 -37.89
N THR A 81 17.92 -6.99 -38.99
CA THR A 81 18.85 -8.14 -38.95
C THR A 81 20.12 -7.83 -38.16
N ILE A 82 20.72 -6.65 -38.39
CA ILE A 82 21.92 -6.21 -37.69
C ILE A 82 21.64 -6.00 -36.22
N SER A 83 20.49 -5.40 -35.87
CA SER A 83 20.09 -5.20 -34.48
C SER A 83 20.02 -6.53 -33.73
N VAL A 84 19.28 -7.50 -34.27
CA VAL A 84 19.13 -8.84 -33.67
C VAL A 84 20.49 -9.54 -33.51
N LEU A 85 21.28 -9.60 -34.59
CA LEU A 85 22.60 -10.24 -34.57
C LEU A 85 23.55 -9.56 -33.60
N TYR A 86 23.52 -8.24 -33.49
CA TYR A 86 24.37 -7.48 -32.58
C TYR A 86 24.02 -7.78 -31.12
N THR A 87 22.73 -7.77 -30.77
CA THR A 87 22.24 -8.12 -29.43
C THR A 87 22.75 -9.50 -29.02
N PHE A 88 22.54 -10.52 -29.85
CA PHE A 88 23.04 -11.87 -29.56
C PHE A 88 24.56 -11.97 -29.58
N SER A 89 25.26 -11.13 -30.35
CA SER A 89 26.73 -11.13 -30.35
C SER A 89 27.29 -10.76 -28.98
N SER A 90 26.67 -9.80 -28.29
CA SER A 90 27.05 -9.37 -26.94
C SER A 90 26.71 -10.45 -25.89
N THR A 91 25.50 -11.02 -25.95
CA THR A 91 25.01 -11.99 -24.98
C THR A 91 25.73 -13.34 -25.10
N LEU A 92 25.88 -13.86 -26.32
CA LEU A 92 26.52 -15.16 -26.57
C LEU A 92 28.05 -15.04 -26.55
N GLY A 93 28.61 -13.92 -27.01
CA GLY A 93 30.05 -13.69 -27.07
C GLY A 93 30.70 -13.64 -25.69
N GLN A 94 30.07 -12.94 -24.73
CA GLN A 94 30.57 -12.85 -23.35
C GLN A 94 30.13 -14.05 -22.49
N GLY A 95 28.91 -14.56 -22.69
CA GLY A 95 28.35 -15.63 -21.86
C GLY A 95 28.88 -17.03 -22.15
N ILE A 96 29.42 -17.27 -23.34
CA ILE A 96 29.84 -18.62 -23.81
C ILE A 96 31.35 -18.70 -24.08
N GLY A 97 32.07 -17.57 -24.07
CA GLY A 97 33.55 -17.56 -24.17
C GLY A 97 34.09 -17.90 -25.57
N LEU A 98 33.33 -17.65 -26.63
CA LEU A 98 33.77 -17.88 -28.01
C LEU A 98 34.73 -16.77 -28.45
N ALA A 99 35.92 -17.15 -28.93
CA ALA A 99 36.94 -16.19 -29.41
C ALA A 99 36.50 -15.40 -30.66
N PHE A 100 35.51 -15.92 -31.39
CA PHE A 100 34.89 -15.27 -32.54
C PHE A 100 33.38 -15.50 -32.49
N SER A 101 32.60 -14.42 -32.43
CA SER A 101 31.14 -14.50 -32.33
C SER A 101 30.52 -15.01 -33.65
N PRO A 102 29.58 -15.97 -33.62
CA PRO A 102 28.84 -16.39 -34.80
C PRO A 102 28.17 -15.23 -35.56
N ALA A 103 27.76 -14.17 -34.85
CA ALA A 103 27.20 -12.96 -35.46
C ALA A 103 28.22 -12.25 -36.36
N ASN A 104 29.48 -12.14 -35.93
CA ASN A 104 30.56 -11.53 -36.73
C ASN A 104 30.89 -12.37 -37.98
N ALA A 105 30.73 -13.70 -37.89
CA ALA A 105 30.82 -14.59 -39.05
C ALA A 105 29.74 -14.25 -40.08
N ILE A 106 28.51 -14.04 -39.61
CA ILE A 106 27.37 -13.69 -40.46
C ILE A 106 27.57 -12.31 -41.10
N PHE A 107 27.96 -11.28 -40.33
CA PHE A 107 28.25 -9.96 -40.89
C PHE A 107 29.32 -10.01 -41.98
N SER A 108 30.41 -10.74 -41.71
CA SER A 108 31.48 -10.98 -42.69
C SER A 108 30.98 -11.73 -43.92
N GLY A 109 30.13 -12.74 -43.74
CA GLY A 109 29.49 -13.50 -44.80
C GLY A 109 28.58 -12.64 -45.68
N ILE A 110 27.76 -11.78 -45.07
CA ILE A 110 26.90 -10.81 -45.78
C ILE A 110 27.77 -9.85 -46.59
N GLY A 111 28.81 -9.26 -46.00
CA GLY A 111 29.69 -8.34 -46.72
C GLY A 111 30.43 -9.01 -47.89
N VAL A 112 30.93 -10.23 -47.71
CA VAL A 112 31.56 -11.00 -48.80
C VAL A 112 30.56 -11.36 -49.90
N LEU A 113 29.31 -11.68 -49.55
CA LEU A 113 28.25 -11.94 -50.50
C LEU A 113 27.90 -10.69 -51.34
N LEU A 114 27.80 -9.52 -50.68
CA LEU A 114 27.59 -8.23 -51.34
C LEU A 114 28.75 -7.89 -52.30
N LEU A 115 29.99 -8.09 -51.85
CA LEU A 115 31.19 -7.90 -52.71
C LEU A 115 31.19 -8.83 -53.92
N ALA A 116 30.78 -10.11 -53.75
CA ALA A 116 30.69 -11.04 -54.87
C ALA A 116 29.63 -10.65 -55.90
N ALA A 117 28.56 -9.97 -55.47
CA ALA A 117 27.51 -9.50 -56.37
C ALA A 117 27.90 -8.23 -57.14
N LYS A 118 29.02 -7.59 -56.80
CA LYS A 118 29.41 -6.29 -57.32
C LYS A 118 29.49 -6.21 -58.85
N ASP A 119 29.98 -7.27 -59.48
CA ASP A 119 30.27 -7.28 -60.93
C ASP A 119 29.19 -8.03 -61.74
N VAL A 120 28.05 -8.38 -61.13
CA VAL A 120 27.02 -9.21 -61.76
C VAL A 120 25.65 -8.51 -61.73
N ASP A 121 25.29 -7.86 -62.84
CA ASP A 121 24.09 -7.02 -63.00
C ASP A 121 22.75 -7.73 -62.72
N THR A 122 22.75 -9.07 -62.72
CA THR A 122 21.56 -9.93 -62.49
C THR A 122 21.49 -10.51 -61.07
N SER A 123 22.40 -10.13 -60.17
CA SER A 123 22.51 -10.69 -58.82
C SER A 123 21.72 -9.92 -57.75
N GLN A 124 21.22 -8.72 -58.05
CA GLN A 124 20.50 -7.90 -57.06
C GLN A 124 19.17 -8.52 -56.63
N ASP A 125 18.32 -8.93 -57.58
CA ASP A 125 17.06 -9.63 -57.28
C ASP A 125 17.29 -10.96 -56.56
N VAL A 126 18.42 -11.62 -56.87
CA VAL A 126 18.84 -12.86 -56.23
C VAL A 126 19.18 -12.64 -54.76
N LEU A 127 19.95 -11.58 -54.46
CA LEU A 127 20.31 -11.20 -53.09
C LEU A 127 19.08 -10.88 -52.26
N ILE A 128 18.18 -10.05 -52.78
CA ILE A 128 16.94 -9.67 -52.10
C ILE A 128 16.10 -10.91 -51.80
N GLY A 129 15.95 -11.83 -52.76
CA GLY A 129 15.19 -13.06 -52.55
C GLY A 129 15.78 -13.98 -51.46
N ILE A 130 17.11 -14.00 -51.31
CA ILE A 130 17.79 -14.77 -50.25
C ILE A 130 17.62 -14.07 -48.90
N PHE A 131 17.81 -12.75 -48.86
CA PHE A 131 17.66 -11.97 -47.64
C PHE A 131 16.24 -12.03 -47.08
N VAL A 132 15.20 -11.84 -47.90
CA VAL A 132 13.80 -11.98 -47.45
C VAL A 132 13.52 -13.35 -46.80
N ARG A 133 14.12 -14.42 -47.32
CA ARG A 133 13.99 -15.75 -46.70
C ARG A 133 14.70 -15.86 -45.36
N ILE A 134 15.89 -15.28 -45.25
CA ILE A 134 16.64 -15.24 -44.00
C ILE A 134 15.94 -14.32 -42.96
N GLU A 135 15.25 -13.26 -43.42
CA GLU A 135 14.54 -12.28 -42.59
C GLU A 135 13.51 -12.90 -41.65
N CYS A 136 12.72 -13.87 -42.15
CA CYS A 136 11.70 -14.54 -41.35
C CYS A 136 12.26 -15.15 -40.07
N PHE A 137 13.50 -15.64 -40.12
CA PHE A 137 14.16 -16.24 -38.97
C PHE A 137 14.67 -15.19 -37.99
N PHE A 138 15.25 -14.10 -38.48
CA PHE A 138 15.71 -13.01 -37.61
C PHE A 138 14.56 -12.25 -36.94
N LYS A 139 13.43 -12.03 -37.61
CA LYS A 139 12.22 -11.46 -36.98
C LYS A 139 11.71 -12.28 -35.81
N ARG A 140 11.85 -13.60 -35.89
CA ARG A 140 11.48 -14.48 -34.78
C ARG A 140 12.50 -14.39 -33.65
N LEU A 141 13.79 -14.38 -33.98
CA LEU A 141 14.85 -14.16 -33.00
C LEU A 141 14.74 -12.80 -32.28
N GLU A 142 14.21 -11.77 -32.95
CA GLU A 142 13.95 -10.45 -32.38
C GLU A 142 13.06 -10.51 -31.13
N THR A 143 12.05 -11.39 -31.13
CA THR A 143 11.15 -11.59 -29.97
C THR A 143 11.86 -12.09 -28.72
N TYR A 144 13.08 -12.63 -28.86
CA TYR A 144 13.89 -13.10 -27.75
C TYR A 144 14.93 -12.08 -27.29
N THR A 145 15.05 -10.92 -27.93
CA THR A 145 16.01 -9.89 -27.52
C THR A 145 15.64 -9.22 -26.18
N GLU A 146 14.37 -9.29 -25.78
CA GLU A 146 13.87 -8.77 -24.50
C GLU A 146 14.04 -9.76 -23.33
N VAL A 147 14.41 -11.01 -23.61
CA VAL A 147 14.54 -12.09 -22.62
C VAL A 147 15.99 -12.57 -22.55
N GLN A 148 16.52 -12.85 -21.36
CA GLN A 148 17.85 -13.45 -21.25
C GLN A 148 17.82 -14.90 -21.78
N PRO A 149 18.60 -15.25 -22.83
CA PRO A 149 18.58 -16.59 -23.40
C PRO A 149 19.15 -17.62 -22.43
N THR A 150 18.42 -18.73 -22.21
CA THR A 150 18.97 -19.86 -21.46
C THR A 150 20.05 -20.59 -22.26
N ALA A 151 20.85 -21.43 -21.60
CA ALA A 151 21.91 -22.20 -22.25
C ALA A 151 21.40 -23.10 -23.41
N ALA A 152 20.14 -23.56 -23.33
CA ALA A 152 19.52 -24.37 -24.36
C ALA A 152 19.00 -23.51 -25.53
N MET A 153 18.43 -22.33 -25.25
CA MET A 153 18.10 -21.34 -26.29
C MET A 153 19.35 -20.87 -27.04
N ALA A 154 20.41 -20.58 -26.30
CA ALA A 154 21.72 -20.24 -26.86
C ALA A 154 22.23 -21.32 -27.82
N ASP A 155 22.04 -22.61 -27.51
CA ASP A 155 22.41 -23.71 -28.40
C ASP A 155 21.69 -23.66 -29.75
N VAL A 156 20.39 -23.41 -29.70
CA VAL A 156 19.54 -23.32 -30.90
C VAL A 156 19.88 -22.07 -31.71
N ILE A 157 20.08 -20.93 -31.05
CA ILE A 157 20.47 -19.67 -31.72
C ILE A 157 21.80 -19.83 -32.45
N VAL A 158 22.81 -20.45 -31.83
CA VAL A 158 24.10 -20.72 -32.48
C VAL A 158 23.92 -21.63 -33.70
N LYS A 159 23.10 -22.68 -33.60
CA LYS A 159 22.79 -23.58 -34.74
C LYS A 159 22.07 -22.84 -35.88
N ILE A 160 21.12 -21.97 -35.57
CA ILE A 160 20.45 -21.09 -36.54
C ILE A 160 21.47 -20.21 -37.25
N MET A 161 22.37 -19.56 -36.49
CA MET A 161 23.43 -18.71 -37.05
C MET A 161 24.36 -19.48 -38.01
N ILE A 162 24.69 -20.73 -37.68
CA ILE A 162 25.52 -21.61 -38.51
C ILE A 162 24.83 -22.01 -39.83
N GLU A 163 23.53 -22.28 -39.79
CA GLU A 163 22.76 -22.59 -41.00
C GLU A 163 22.60 -21.34 -41.89
N VAL A 164 22.40 -20.15 -41.31
CA VAL A 164 22.43 -18.88 -42.06
C VAL A 164 23.78 -18.70 -42.76
N LEU A 165 24.89 -18.98 -42.06
CA LEU A 165 26.22 -18.92 -42.66
C LEU A 165 26.38 -19.89 -43.84
N SER A 166 25.78 -21.08 -43.75
CA SER A 166 25.77 -22.07 -44.83
C SER A 166 24.98 -21.58 -46.05
N ILE A 167 23.84 -20.91 -45.84
CA ILE A 167 23.04 -20.29 -46.91
C ILE A 167 23.86 -19.19 -47.61
N LEU A 168 24.52 -18.32 -46.84
CA LEU A 168 25.37 -17.25 -47.35
C LEU A 168 26.56 -17.81 -48.16
N ALA A 169 27.15 -18.93 -47.73
CA ALA A 169 28.22 -19.61 -48.45
C ALA A 169 27.78 -20.08 -49.84
N ILE A 170 26.61 -20.71 -49.91
CA ILE A 170 26.03 -21.24 -51.16
C ILE A 170 25.72 -20.08 -52.10
N ALA A 171 25.09 -19.02 -51.58
CA ALA A 171 24.78 -17.81 -52.33
C ALA A 171 26.03 -17.18 -52.95
N THR A 172 27.06 -16.98 -52.13
CA THR A 172 28.33 -16.35 -52.54
C THR A 172 29.01 -17.13 -53.67
N LYS A 173 29.10 -18.46 -53.53
CA LYS A 173 29.73 -19.34 -54.53
C LYS A 173 29.03 -19.22 -55.88
N GLU A 174 27.71 -19.21 -55.90
CA GLU A 174 26.93 -19.27 -57.14
C GLU A 174 26.89 -17.93 -57.86
N ILE A 175 26.90 -16.83 -57.10
CA ILE A 175 27.07 -15.48 -57.64
C ILE A 175 28.45 -15.32 -58.30
N LYS A 176 29.54 -15.73 -57.63
CA LYS A 176 30.91 -15.70 -58.20
C LYS A 176 31.04 -16.50 -59.51
N GLN A 177 30.21 -17.53 -59.71
CA GLN A 177 30.23 -18.35 -60.92
C GLN A 177 29.40 -17.76 -62.09
N GLY A 178 28.84 -16.55 -61.95
CA GLY A 178 28.11 -15.87 -63.02
C GLY A 178 26.75 -16.51 -63.38
N ARG A 179 26.19 -17.35 -62.50
CA ARG A 179 24.96 -18.13 -62.78
C ARG A 179 23.68 -17.52 -62.18
N SER A 180 23.74 -16.34 -61.60
CA SER A 180 22.66 -15.58 -60.92
C SER A 180 21.22 -15.78 -61.44
N LYS A 181 20.94 -15.56 -62.73
CA LYS A 181 19.58 -15.71 -63.30
C LYS A 181 19.08 -17.16 -63.34
N LYS A 182 19.96 -18.11 -63.69
CA LYS A 182 19.65 -19.55 -63.66
C LYS A 182 19.62 -20.05 -62.22
N PHE A 183 20.39 -19.43 -61.35
CA PHE A 183 20.51 -19.72 -59.93
C PHE A 183 19.23 -19.40 -59.19
N LEU A 184 18.57 -18.25 -59.34
CA LEU A 184 17.27 -18.00 -58.67
C LEU A 184 16.20 -19.05 -59.02
N LYS A 185 16.11 -19.41 -60.31
CA LYS A 185 15.18 -20.42 -60.81
C LYS A 185 15.54 -21.84 -60.34
N LYS A 186 16.82 -22.09 -60.02
CA LYS A 186 17.35 -23.36 -59.52
C LYS A 186 17.48 -23.39 -57.98
N LEU A 187 17.45 -22.24 -57.31
CA LEU A 187 17.46 -22.03 -55.85
C LEU A 187 16.21 -22.62 -55.23
N LEU A 188 15.10 -22.55 -55.98
CA LEU A 188 13.82 -23.18 -55.68
C LEU A 188 13.78 -24.69 -55.99
N GLY A 189 14.84 -25.27 -56.56
CA GLY A 189 14.87 -26.68 -56.97
C GLY A 189 16.19 -27.42 -56.70
N LYS A 190 17.08 -26.85 -55.87
CA LYS A 190 18.33 -27.52 -55.43
C LYS A 190 18.10 -28.09 -54.02
N LYS A 191 18.25 -29.40 -53.91
CA LYS A 191 18.11 -30.17 -52.67
C LYS A 191 18.91 -29.58 -51.50
N ASP A 192 20.15 -29.14 -51.71
CA ASP A 192 20.99 -28.62 -50.61
C ASP A 192 20.44 -27.36 -49.93
N ILE A 193 19.77 -26.47 -50.68
CA ILE A 193 19.19 -25.23 -50.13
C ILE A 193 17.84 -25.54 -49.48
N GLU A 194 17.07 -26.42 -50.11
CA GLU A 194 15.81 -26.91 -49.55
C GLU A 194 16.03 -27.69 -48.25
N ASP A 195 17.08 -28.51 -48.18
CA ASP A 195 17.52 -29.22 -46.98
C ASP A 195 17.96 -28.24 -45.88
N ALA A 196 18.72 -27.19 -46.23
CA ALA A 196 19.12 -26.15 -45.28
C ALA A 196 17.92 -25.35 -44.74
N LEU A 197 17.00 -24.93 -45.62
CA LEU A 197 15.77 -24.23 -45.23
C LEU A 197 14.86 -25.13 -44.37
N LYS A 198 14.74 -26.41 -44.71
CA LYS A 198 13.95 -27.39 -43.94
C LYS A 198 14.57 -27.68 -42.56
N ARG A 199 15.90 -27.76 -42.47
CA ARG A 199 16.62 -27.88 -41.19
C ARG A 199 16.42 -26.64 -40.34
N LEU A 200 16.49 -25.46 -40.95
CA LEU A 200 16.25 -24.20 -40.26
C LEU A 200 14.82 -24.15 -39.71
N ASP A 201 13.80 -24.48 -40.52
CA ASP A 201 12.40 -24.56 -40.10
C ASP A 201 12.17 -25.58 -38.96
N THR A 202 12.85 -26.72 -39.01
CA THR A 202 12.81 -27.73 -37.94
C THR A 202 13.42 -27.20 -36.63
N LEU A 203 14.59 -26.56 -36.71
CA LEU A 203 15.25 -25.96 -35.54
C LEU A 203 14.42 -24.85 -34.93
N THR A 204 13.77 -24.02 -35.76
CA THR A 204 12.87 -22.95 -35.30
C THR A 204 11.57 -23.52 -34.68
N THR A 205 11.11 -24.69 -35.12
CA THR A 205 9.96 -25.38 -34.48
C THR A 205 10.32 -25.99 -33.13
N GLU A 206 11.50 -26.60 -33.02
CA GLU A 206 12.03 -27.12 -31.76
C GLU A 206 12.33 -26.01 -30.73
N GLU A 207 12.80 -24.85 -31.19
CA GLU A 207 12.92 -23.64 -30.36
C GLU A 207 11.59 -23.24 -29.72
N ALA A 208 10.49 -23.23 -30.51
CA ALA A 208 9.15 -22.91 -30.01
C ALA A 208 8.74 -23.84 -28.86
N ARG A 209 9.02 -25.14 -29.01
CA ARG A 209 8.71 -26.15 -27.99
C ARG A 209 9.52 -25.96 -26.72
N MET A 210 10.79 -25.55 -26.87
CA MET A 210 11.68 -25.27 -25.76
C MET A 210 11.27 -24.01 -24.99
N ALA A 211 10.86 -22.96 -25.71
CA ALA A 211 10.29 -21.76 -25.11
C ALA A 211 9.00 -22.06 -24.32
N ILE A 212 8.10 -22.90 -24.88
CA ILE A 212 6.88 -23.36 -24.18
C ILE A 212 7.22 -24.12 -22.90
N ALA A 213 8.22 -25.01 -22.93
CA ALA A 213 8.64 -25.77 -21.75
C ALA A 213 9.21 -24.84 -20.65
N GLU A 214 9.94 -23.79 -21.04
CA GLU A 214 10.44 -22.79 -20.10
C GLU A 214 9.33 -21.91 -19.53
N THR A 215 8.37 -21.48 -20.36
CA THR A 215 7.16 -20.78 -19.89
C THR A 215 6.44 -21.64 -18.85
N LEU A 216 6.25 -22.94 -19.11
CA LEU A 216 5.59 -23.85 -18.17
C LEU A 216 6.36 -23.97 -16.83
N ASN A 217 7.69 -24.01 -16.86
CA ASN A 217 8.50 -24.02 -15.64
C ASN A 217 8.36 -22.72 -14.84
N VAL A 218 8.34 -21.56 -15.50
CA VAL A 218 8.07 -20.27 -14.83
C VAL A 218 6.66 -20.28 -14.23
N THR A 219 5.66 -20.80 -14.96
CA THR A 219 4.29 -20.95 -14.46
C THR A 219 4.24 -21.79 -13.19
N HIS A 220 4.89 -22.97 -13.16
CA HIS A 220 4.96 -23.79 -11.94
C HIS A 220 5.67 -23.08 -10.78
N ARG A 221 6.74 -22.30 -11.05
CA ARG A 221 7.40 -21.51 -10.01
C ARG A 221 6.52 -20.38 -9.45
N VAL A 222 5.60 -19.85 -10.26
CA VAL A 222 4.61 -18.87 -9.81
C VAL A 222 3.55 -19.58 -8.97
N ASP A 223 3.07 -20.73 -9.41
CA ASP A 223 2.10 -21.58 -8.69
C ASP A 223 2.60 -21.91 -7.27
N ASP A 224 3.84 -22.41 -7.13
CA ASP A 224 4.49 -22.67 -5.85
C ASP A 224 4.56 -21.45 -4.91
N LYS A 225 4.64 -20.24 -5.49
CA LYS A 225 4.65 -18.99 -4.72
C LYS A 225 3.23 -18.55 -4.35
N VAL A 226 2.26 -18.76 -5.22
CA VAL A 226 0.84 -18.50 -4.97
C VAL A 226 0.36 -19.39 -3.81
N ASP A 227 0.67 -20.68 -3.82
CA ASP A 227 0.37 -21.59 -2.70
C ASP A 227 0.94 -21.09 -1.37
N LYS A 228 2.16 -20.54 -1.38
CA LYS A 228 2.78 -19.97 -0.16
C LYS A 228 2.11 -18.67 0.29
N VAL A 229 1.54 -17.91 -0.63
CA VAL A 229 0.75 -16.72 -0.32
C VAL A 229 -0.58 -17.13 0.28
N ASP A 230 -1.27 -18.10 -0.31
CA ASP A 230 -2.56 -18.61 0.19
C ASP A 230 -2.43 -19.12 1.63
N ASN A 231 -1.41 -19.94 1.92
CA ASN A 231 -1.11 -20.39 3.27
C ASN A 231 -0.83 -19.25 4.28
N LYS A 232 -0.40 -18.07 3.82
CA LYS A 232 -0.21 -16.90 4.67
C LYS A 232 -1.51 -16.12 4.84
N VAL A 233 -2.35 -16.06 3.80
CA VAL A 233 -3.68 -15.46 3.84
C VAL A 233 -4.56 -16.21 4.85
N ASP A 234 -4.57 -17.55 4.84
CA ASP A 234 -5.30 -18.35 5.83
C ASP A 234 -4.89 -18.00 7.28
N LYS A 235 -3.58 -17.82 7.51
CA LYS A 235 -3.06 -17.41 8.83
C LYS A 235 -3.43 -15.99 9.23
N VAL A 236 -3.71 -15.12 8.25
CA VAL A 236 -4.21 -13.77 8.50
C VAL A 236 -5.69 -13.86 8.84
N ASP A 237 -6.47 -14.66 8.11
CA ASP A 237 -7.89 -14.88 8.38
C ASP A 237 -8.11 -15.43 9.81
N ASP A 238 -7.33 -16.44 10.23
CA ASP A 238 -7.32 -16.97 11.60
C ASP A 238 -7.06 -15.89 12.68
N LYS A 239 -6.30 -14.85 12.33
CA LYS A 239 -6.02 -13.73 13.25
C LYS A 239 -7.14 -12.70 13.22
N VAL A 240 -7.74 -12.46 12.06
CA VAL A 240 -8.89 -11.57 11.90
C VAL A 240 -10.06 -12.11 12.72
N ASP A 241 -10.33 -13.42 12.69
CA ASP A 241 -11.37 -14.04 13.52
C ASP A 241 -11.16 -13.79 15.02
N LYS A 242 -9.90 -13.88 15.50
CA LYS A 242 -9.56 -13.58 16.90
C LYS A 242 -9.74 -12.10 17.26
N VAL A 243 -9.51 -11.21 16.29
CA VAL A 243 -9.75 -9.78 16.47
C VAL A 243 -11.25 -9.53 16.56
N ASP A 244 -12.06 -10.15 15.71
CA ASP A 244 -13.52 -10.05 15.74
C ASP A 244 -14.09 -10.53 17.08
N ASP A 245 -13.61 -11.67 17.59
CA ASP A 245 -13.95 -12.14 18.95
C ASP A 245 -13.63 -11.09 20.02
N THR A 246 -12.51 -10.39 19.88
CA THR A 246 -12.10 -9.35 20.84
C THR A 246 -12.99 -8.12 20.72
N VAL A 247 -13.35 -7.71 19.49
CA VAL A 247 -14.26 -6.60 19.23
C VAL A 247 -15.62 -6.86 19.85
N ASN A 248 -16.17 -8.07 19.68
CA ASN A 248 -17.44 -8.45 20.29
C ASN A 248 -17.41 -8.34 21.84
N ARG A 249 -16.28 -8.70 22.47
CA ARG A 249 -16.12 -8.54 23.94
C ARG A 249 -16.01 -7.08 24.36
N VAL A 250 -15.44 -6.23 23.52
CA VAL A 250 -15.38 -4.78 23.76
C VAL A 250 -16.79 -4.20 23.67
N ASP A 251 -17.58 -4.57 22.66
CA ASP A 251 -18.98 -4.13 22.53
C ASP A 251 -19.82 -4.50 23.75
N ASP A 252 -19.70 -5.73 24.26
CA ASP A 252 -20.33 -6.16 25.51
C ASP A 252 -19.93 -5.27 26.71
N THR A 253 -18.68 -4.82 26.75
CA THR A 253 -18.18 -3.95 27.82
C THR A 253 -18.72 -2.54 27.66
N VAL A 254 -18.79 -2.01 26.44
CA VAL A 254 -19.38 -0.71 26.13
C VAL A 254 -20.85 -0.68 26.55
N ASN A 255 -21.62 -1.72 26.25
CA ASN A 255 -23.02 -1.82 26.67
C ASN A 255 -23.17 -1.78 28.20
N ARG A 256 -22.29 -2.47 28.95
CA ARG A 256 -22.30 -2.40 30.43
C ARG A 256 -21.94 -1.01 30.97
N VAL A 257 -21.04 -0.31 30.29
CA VAL A 257 -20.70 1.07 30.65
C VAL A 257 -21.90 1.98 30.40
N ASP A 258 -22.60 1.83 29.28
CA ASP A 258 -23.81 2.59 28.97
C ASP A 258 -24.89 2.41 30.05
N ASP A 259 -25.17 1.17 30.46
CA ASP A 259 -26.06 0.86 31.60
C ASP A 259 -25.64 1.57 32.90
N THR A 260 -24.33 1.66 33.15
CA THR A 260 -23.78 2.33 34.33
C THR A 260 -23.94 3.84 34.24
N VAL A 261 -23.71 4.42 33.07
CA VAL A 261 -23.93 5.85 32.80
C VAL A 261 -25.39 6.21 33.02
N ASN A 262 -26.33 5.40 32.51
CA ASN A 262 -27.77 5.62 32.72
C ASN A 262 -28.14 5.61 34.21
N ARG A 263 -27.57 4.68 35.01
CA ARG A 263 -27.77 4.67 36.47
C ARG A 263 -27.20 5.89 37.18
N VAL A 264 -26.07 6.39 36.70
CA VAL A 264 -25.47 7.62 37.23
C VAL A 264 -26.38 8.80 36.92
N ASP A 265 -26.91 8.88 35.70
CA ASP A 265 -27.84 9.93 35.30
C ASP A 265 -29.10 9.94 36.19
N ASP A 266 -29.72 8.78 36.41
CA ASP A 266 -30.82 8.62 37.37
C ASP A 266 -30.46 9.14 38.78
N THR A 267 -29.24 8.85 39.24
CA THR A 267 -28.77 9.29 40.55
C THR A 267 -28.56 10.79 40.60
N VAL A 268 -28.00 11.38 39.54
CA VAL A 268 -27.81 12.82 39.40
C VAL A 268 -29.15 13.54 39.43
N ASN A 269 -30.13 13.08 38.65
CA ASN A 269 -31.49 13.64 38.63
C ASN A 269 -32.13 13.60 40.03
N ARG A 270 -31.99 12.49 40.76
CA ARG A 270 -32.49 12.39 42.15
C ARG A 270 -31.78 13.30 43.14
N VAL A 271 -30.49 13.55 42.94
CA VAL A 271 -29.72 14.49 43.76
C VAL A 271 -30.17 15.91 43.45
N GLU A 272 -30.34 16.26 42.17
CA GLU A 272 -30.85 17.55 41.72
C GLU A 272 -32.22 17.86 42.35
N ASP A 273 -33.16 16.91 42.33
CA ASP A 273 -34.46 17.04 42.99
C ASP A 273 -34.33 17.34 44.49
N LYS A 274 -33.48 16.57 45.20
CA LYS A 274 -33.26 16.77 46.64
C LYS A 274 -32.62 18.11 46.96
N VAL A 275 -31.67 18.55 46.14
CA VAL A 275 -31.00 19.85 46.28
C VAL A 275 -32.02 20.97 46.14
N THR A 276 -32.89 20.90 45.14
CA THR A 276 -33.99 21.86 44.92
C THR A 276 -34.90 21.94 46.14
N VAL A 277 -35.38 20.79 46.63
CA VAL A 277 -36.25 20.72 47.83
C VAL A 277 -35.56 21.28 49.08
N PHE A 278 -34.26 21.02 49.25
CA PHE A 278 -33.49 21.55 50.38
C PHE A 278 -33.38 23.08 50.34
N PHE A 279 -33.10 23.66 49.17
CA PHE A 279 -33.07 25.11 49.01
C PHE A 279 -34.42 25.74 49.35
N ASP A 280 -35.52 25.19 48.82
CA ASP A 280 -36.86 25.68 49.13
C ASP A 280 -37.18 25.57 50.63
N ALA A 281 -36.78 24.47 51.28
CA ALA A 281 -36.98 24.29 52.72
C ALA A 281 -36.20 25.31 53.55
N ASN A 282 -34.96 25.59 53.17
CA ASN A 282 -34.11 26.59 53.81
C ASN A 282 -34.64 28.02 53.59
N GLU A 283 -35.16 28.35 52.40
CA GLU A 283 -35.84 29.63 52.18
C GLU A 283 -37.11 29.77 53.03
N ARG A 284 -37.92 28.71 53.11
CA ARG A 284 -39.10 28.65 53.98
C ARG A 284 -38.73 28.82 55.46
N GLU A 285 -37.67 28.18 55.94
CA GLU A 285 -37.20 28.31 57.32
C GLU A 285 -36.74 29.74 57.63
N LYS A 286 -35.97 30.36 56.73
CA LYS A 286 -35.56 31.77 56.89
C LYS A 286 -36.77 32.69 56.95
N LEU A 287 -37.77 32.47 56.09
CA LEU A 287 -39.01 33.26 56.09
C LEU A 287 -39.82 33.04 57.36
N GLN A 288 -39.92 31.80 57.84
CA GLN A 288 -40.57 31.47 59.11
C GLN A 288 -39.87 32.11 60.30
N ASN A 289 -38.53 32.07 60.35
CA ASN A 289 -37.75 32.71 61.40
C ASN A 289 -37.89 34.23 61.38
N TRP A 290 -37.93 34.84 60.18
CA TRP A 290 -38.19 36.28 60.04
C TRP A 290 -39.60 36.67 60.49
N LEU A 291 -40.62 35.83 60.24
CA LEU A 291 -42.00 36.04 60.70
C LEU A 291 -42.23 35.67 62.16
N SER A 292 -41.30 34.95 62.80
CA SER A 292 -41.50 34.43 64.14
C SER A 292 -41.60 35.55 65.18
N PRO A 293 -42.61 35.53 66.07
CA PRO A 293 -42.73 36.55 67.10
C PRO A 293 -41.56 36.44 68.09
N PRO A 294 -41.07 37.55 68.66
CA PRO A 294 -40.06 37.52 69.71
C PRO A 294 -40.51 36.67 70.91
N ASP A 295 -39.60 35.90 71.52
CA ASP A 295 -39.92 35.11 72.72
C ASP A 295 -40.41 36.01 73.87
N PRO A 296 -41.68 35.91 74.29
CA PRO A 296 -42.24 36.74 75.35
C PRO A 296 -41.58 36.48 76.71
N SER A 297 -40.90 35.33 76.88
CA SER A 297 -40.14 35.00 78.09
C SER A 297 -38.98 35.97 78.30
N THR A 298 -38.38 36.52 77.25
CA THR A 298 -37.26 37.47 77.38
C THR A 298 -37.71 38.73 78.12
N ASN A 299 -38.78 39.37 77.65
CA ASN A 299 -39.36 40.57 78.29
C ASN A 299 -39.86 40.26 79.70
N HIS A 300 -40.50 39.11 79.87
CA HIS A 300 -40.96 38.64 81.16
C HIS A 300 -39.80 38.45 82.15
N ASN A 301 -38.72 37.77 81.75
CA ASN A 301 -37.55 37.51 82.57
C ASN A 301 -36.81 38.80 82.95
N ILE A 302 -36.70 39.77 82.03
CA ILE A 302 -36.14 41.09 82.34
C ILE A 302 -36.99 41.80 83.40
N ALA A 303 -38.31 41.84 83.21
CA ALA A 303 -39.23 42.43 84.17
C ALA A 303 -39.21 41.71 85.53
N ARG A 304 -39.06 40.38 85.52
CA ARG A 304 -38.92 39.54 86.71
C ARG A 304 -37.59 39.80 87.44
N LYS A 305 -36.46 39.92 86.73
CA LYS A 305 -35.16 40.26 87.34
C LYS A 305 -35.19 41.64 88.00
N ALA A 306 -35.94 42.58 87.43
CA ALA A 306 -36.14 43.90 88.01
C ALA A 306 -37.15 43.91 89.19
N HIS A 307 -37.80 42.77 89.49
CA HIS A 307 -38.71 42.66 90.63
C HIS A 307 -37.92 42.49 91.92
N HIS A 308 -38.22 43.34 92.92
CA HIS A 308 -37.74 43.16 94.28
C HIS A 308 -38.80 42.50 95.15
N LYS A 309 -38.40 41.61 96.05
CA LYS A 309 -39.31 40.90 96.97
C LYS A 309 -40.23 41.89 97.70
N GLY A 310 -41.54 41.67 97.61
CA GLY A 310 -42.57 42.55 98.17
C GLY A 310 -43.14 43.60 97.20
N THR A 311 -42.48 43.84 96.06
CA THR A 311 -42.99 44.73 95.01
C THR A 311 -44.36 44.25 94.52
N ALA A 312 -45.30 45.19 94.34
CA ALA A 312 -46.68 44.95 93.91
C ALA A 312 -47.57 44.11 94.85
N SER A 313 -47.13 43.79 96.08
CA SER A 313 -47.96 43.01 97.03
C SER A 313 -49.32 43.63 97.34
N TRP A 314 -49.40 44.96 97.30
CA TRP A 314 -50.65 45.71 97.48
C TRP A 314 -51.69 45.39 96.40
N PHE A 315 -51.24 45.07 95.19
CA PHE A 315 -52.09 44.79 94.04
C PHE A 315 -52.63 43.36 94.10
N PHE A 316 -51.77 42.37 94.35
CA PHE A 316 -52.16 40.95 94.43
C PHE A 316 -53.08 40.63 95.61
N ARG A 317 -52.91 41.34 96.73
CA ARG A 317 -53.82 41.24 97.89
C ARG A 317 -55.08 42.09 97.74
N GLY A 318 -55.16 42.91 96.70
CA GLY A 318 -56.24 43.85 96.46
C GLY A 318 -57.44 43.22 95.76
N SER A 319 -58.62 43.80 95.95
CA SER A 319 -59.86 43.36 95.30
C SER A 319 -59.85 43.57 93.78
N ILE A 320 -59.03 44.50 93.27
CA ILE A 320 -58.91 44.81 91.83
C ILE A 320 -58.41 43.59 91.05
N PHE A 321 -57.35 42.93 91.54
CA PHE A 321 -56.78 41.76 90.87
C PHE A 321 -57.75 40.59 90.88
N LYS A 322 -58.35 40.28 92.05
CA LYS A 322 -59.34 39.22 92.20
C LYS A 322 -60.62 39.44 91.38
N ARG A 323 -61.01 40.69 91.14
CA ARG A 323 -62.15 41.02 90.28
C ARG A 323 -61.80 40.92 88.79
N TRP A 324 -60.56 41.25 88.43
CA TRP A 324 -60.12 41.14 87.05
C TRP A 324 -60.04 39.71 86.55
N THR A 325 -59.74 38.72 87.40
CA THR A 325 -59.70 37.30 86.97
C THR A 325 -61.04 36.77 86.43
N SER A 326 -62.13 37.52 86.60
CA SER A 326 -63.45 37.24 86.00
C SER A 326 -63.89 38.26 84.94
N SER A 327 -62.98 39.11 84.43
CA SER A 327 -63.25 40.19 83.47
C SER A 327 -62.32 40.13 82.25
N PRO A 328 -62.77 40.51 81.04
CA PRO A 328 -61.97 40.38 79.82
C PRO A 328 -60.79 41.36 79.68
N LEU A 329 -60.76 42.48 80.44
CA LEU A 329 -59.72 43.51 80.28
C LEU A 329 -59.35 44.20 81.61
N LEU A 330 -58.05 44.40 81.81
CA LEU A 330 -57.49 45.27 82.85
C LEU A 330 -56.56 46.30 82.22
N TRP A 331 -56.86 47.57 82.44
CA TRP A 331 -56.03 48.68 82.01
C TRP A 331 -55.21 49.21 83.19
N ILE A 332 -53.88 49.11 83.11
CA ILE A 332 -52.94 49.64 84.12
C ILE A 332 -52.18 50.82 83.51
N HIS A 333 -52.36 52.02 84.07
CA HIS A 333 -51.67 53.23 83.61
C HIS A 333 -50.82 53.86 84.72
N GLY A 334 -49.83 54.66 84.34
CA GLY A 334 -48.91 55.32 85.27
C GLY A 334 -47.74 55.98 84.56
N LYS A 335 -46.96 56.80 85.27
CA LYS A 335 -45.80 57.52 84.72
C LYS A 335 -44.75 56.56 84.12
N PRO A 336 -43.97 56.96 83.10
CA PRO A 336 -42.84 56.17 82.61
C PRO A 336 -41.91 55.75 83.76
N GLY A 337 -41.38 54.52 83.73
CA GLY A 337 -40.53 53.99 84.80
C GLY A 337 -41.25 53.52 86.07
N SER A 338 -42.57 53.70 86.19
CA SER A 338 -43.34 53.32 87.41
C SER A 338 -43.49 51.81 87.66
N GLY A 339 -42.74 50.96 86.96
CA GLY A 339 -42.76 49.49 87.17
C GLY A 339 -43.95 48.74 86.57
N LYS A 340 -44.74 49.32 85.66
CA LYS A 340 -45.91 48.64 85.05
C LYS A 340 -45.58 47.26 84.45
N SER A 341 -44.48 47.15 83.71
CA SER A 341 -44.07 45.85 83.12
C SER A 341 -43.67 44.82 84.17
N VAL A 342 -43.06 45.26 85.28
CA VAL A 342 -42.71 44.43 86.44
C VAL A 342 -43.97 43.94 87.14
N LEU A 343 -44.99 44.79 87.28
CA LEU A 343 -46.30 44.41 87.78
C LEU A 343 -46.98 43.36 86.90
N CYS A 344 -46.98 43.54 85.57
CA CYS A 344 -47.50 42.53 84.63
C CYS A 344 -46.74 41.19 84.73
N SER A 345 -45.43 41.22 84.94
CA SER A 345 -44.65 40.00 85.19
C SER A 345 -45.08 39.30 86.47
N GLY A 346 -45.30 40.05 87.56
CA GLY A 346 -45.79 39.47 88.82
C GLY A 346 -47.19 38.84 88.68
N ILE A 347 -48.07 39.46 87.89
CA ILE A 347 -49.39 38.88 87.55
C ILE A 347 -49.24 37.51 86.89
N ILE A 348 -48.36 37.41 85.90
CA ILE A 348 -48.13 36.15 85.19
C ILE A 348 -47.63 35.06 86.16
N GLU A 349 -46.69 35.38 87.04
CA GLU A 349 -46.13 34.41 87.99
C GLU A 349 -47.13 33.98 89.07
N ASP A 350 -47.95 34.91 89.56
CA ASP A 350 -49.00 34.61 90.52
C ASP A 350 -50.07 33.67 89.92
N ILE A 351 -50.48 33.92 88.67
CA ILE A 351 -51.40 33.04 87.94
C ILE A 351 -50.77 31.66 87.68
N LYS A 352 -49.45 31.59 87.38
CA LYS A 352 -48.75 30.31 87.23
C LYS A 352 -48.70 29.54 88.56
N ALA A 353 -48.40 30.20 89.66
CA ALA A 353 -48.30 29.59 90.99
C ALA A 353 -49.64 29.03 91.51
N GLN A 354 -50.76 29.62 91.06
CA GLN A 354 -52.11 29.19 91.43
C GLN A 354 -52.65 28.02 90.60
N ARG A 355 -51.89 27.49 89.62
CA ARG A 355 -52.35 26.41 88.74
C ARG A 355 -51.84 25.03 89.18
N GLU A 356 -52.73 24.04 89.15
CA GLU A 356 -52.40 22.62 89.29
C GLU A 356 -51.90 22.02 87.97
N ALA A 357 -51.02 21.03 88.06
CA ALA A 357 -50.40 20.40 86.90
C ALA A 357 -51.44 19.70 85.99
N GLY A 358 -51.72 20.30 84.82
CA GLY A 358 -52.44 19.63 83.73
C GLY A 358 -53.76 20.25 83.25
N SER A 359 -54.33 21.27 83.92
CA SER A 359 -55.72 21.66 83.64
C SER A 359 -55.95 22.76 82.56
N ALA A 360 -54.95 23.56 82.15
CA ALA A 360 -55.09 24.53 81.05
C ALA A 360 -53.77 25.18 80.60
N ILE A 361 -53.62 25.47 79.30
CA ILE A 361 -52.46 26.17 78.72
C ILE A 361 -52.55 27.68 79.03
N MET A 362 -51.45 28.29 79.48
CA MET A 362 -51.32 29.73 79.67
C MET A 362 -50.38 30.31 78.62
N ALA A 363 -50.89 31.21 77.79
CA ALA A 363 -50.10 31.99 76.84
C ALA A 363 -50.09 33.47 77.26
N TYR A 364 -48.95 34.13 77.14
CA TYR A 364 -48.82 35.57 77.37
C TYR A 364 -47.87 36.18 76.35
N PHE A 365 -48.16 37.40 75.94
CA PHE A 365 -47.35 38.15 74.97
C PHE A 365 -47.10 39.56 75.48
N TYR A 366 -45.89 40.04 75.29
CA TYR A 366 -45.53 41.43 75.55
C TYR A 366 -45.53 42.18 74.22
N LEU A 367 -46.54 43.00 73.99
CA LEU A 367 -46.58 43.88 72.83
C LEU A 367 -45.86 45.20 73.17
N ARG A 368 -44.78 45.50 72.46
CA ARG A 368 -44.13 46.81 72.49
C ARG A 368 -44.49 47.54 71.21
N LEU A 369 -45.38 48.52 71.31
CA LEU A 369 -45.70 49.37 70.17
C LEU A 369 -44.46 50.21 69.81
N PRO A 370 -44.09 50.31 68.51
CA PRO A 370 -43.06 51.23 68.08
C PRO A 370 -43.47 52.66 68.48
N ARG A 371 -42.48 53.48 68.83
CA ARG A 371 -42.71 54.89 69.15
C ARG A 371 -42.87 55.72 67.90
#